data_AF-E2BAW4-F1
#
_entry.id   AF-E2BAW4-F1
#
_cell.length_a   1.000
_cell.length_b   1.000
_cell.length_c   1.000
_cell.angle_alpha   90.00
_cell.angle_beta   90.00
_cell.angle_gamma   90.00
#
_symmetry.space_group_name_H-M   'P 1'
#
loop_
_entity.id
_entity.type
_entity.pdbx_description
1 polymer ?
#
loop_
_entity_poly.entity_id
_entity_poly.type
_entity_poly.pdbx_seq_one_letter_code
_entity_poly.pdbx_strand_id
1 'polypeptide(L)'
;MRVEPSDGALLMVDHQPLLPFPRFSQTSYLPVKIGDVNVTGNGISWLQFVVSGKLITFVPIIKEKDYLKCTVTIPQKDQDSLKIGEELVKLGLGTVHESGIRLKDKNALAYTKSLINAQKWAIRRRNGHWHFVRQPTVLWKTQMFIINKMKSLLPAYIVRQLDI
;
A
#
# COMPACT_ATOMS: atom_id res chain seq x y z
N MET A 1 -1.55 16.63 -6.66
CA MET A 1 -0.64 15.67 -5.99
C MET A 1 0.24 15.02 -7.06
N ARG A 2 1.57 15.03 -6.87
CA ARG A 2 2.53 14.36 -7.76
C ARG A 2 3.22 13.21 -7.03
N VAL A 3 3.66 12.19 -7.75
CA VAL A 3 4.52 11.13 -7.19
C VAL A 3 5.92 11.33 -7.74
N GLU A 4 6.87 11.61 -6.86
CA GLU A 4 8.28 11.69 -7.20
C GLU A 4 8.94 10.32 -7.02
N PRO A 5 9.70 9.84 -8.02
CA PRO A 5 10.35 8.55 -7.95
C PRO A 5 11.55 8.50 -6.98
N SER A 6 12.05 9.67 -6.56
CA SER A 6 13.17 9.83 -5.62
C SER A 6 12.90 9.12 -4.28
N ASP A 7 13.95 8.55 -3.68
CA ASP A 7 13.93 7.93 -2.34
C ASP A 7 12.83 6.88 -2.10
N GLY A 8 12.44 6.13 -3.14
CA GLY A 8 11.48 5.02 -3.00
C GLY A 8 10.01 5.45 -3.03
N ALA A 9 9.70 6.43 -3.88
CA ALA A 9 8.37 6.99 -4.16
C ALA A 9 7.82 7.92 -3.07
N LEU A 10 8.02 9.24 -3.26
CA LEU A 10 7.44 10.29 -2.44
C LEU A 10 6.14 10.82 -3.06
N LEU A 11 5.08 10.83 -2.26
CA LEU A 11 3.83 11.49 -2.56
C LEU A 11 3.96 12.95 -2.15
N MET A 12 3.97 13.85 -3.13
CA MET A 12 4.00 15.29 -2.90
C MET A 12 2.57 15.77 -2.74
N VAL A 13 2.16 15.83 -1.48
CA VAL A 13 0.77 16.11 -1.09
C VAL A 13 0.59 17.61 -0.96
N ASP A 14 -0.40 18.12 -1.69
CA ASP A 14 -0.91 19.46 -1.43
C ASP A 14 -1.78 19.35 -0.18
N HIS A 15 -1.31 19.95 0.92
CA HIS A 15 -1.92 19.78 2.22
C HIS A 15 -2.54 21.10 2.66
N GLN A 16 -3.76 21.03 3.17
CA GLN A 16 -4.37 22.17 3.83
C GLN A 16 -3.95 22.16 5.30
N PRO A 17 -3.20 23.16 5.78
CA PRO A 17 -2.81 23.21 7.18
C PRO A 17 -4.06 23.33 8.08
N LEU A 18 -4.08 22.59 9.19
CA LEU A 18 -5.21 22.60 10.14
C LEU A 18 -5.45 23.98 10.77
N LEU A 19 -4.42 24.82 10.81
CA LEU A 19 -4.49 26.18 11.34
C LEU A 19 -3.99 27.16 10.28
N PRO A 20 -4.75 28.21 9.96
CA PRO A 20 -4.45 29.13 8.85
C PRO A 20 -3.43 30.20 9.28
N PHE A 21 -2.24 29.81 9.75
CA PHE A 21 -1.22 30.81 10.08
C PHE A 21 -0.48 31.29 8.82
N PRO A 22 -0.18 32.60 8.70
CA PRO A 22 0.41 33.23 7.51
C PRO A 22 1.75 32.64 7.04
N ARG A 23 2.47 31.89 7.90
CA ARG A 23 3.78 31.30 7.60
C ARG A 23 3.74 29.82 7.25
N PHE A 24 2.60 29.14 7.39
CA PHE A 24 2.48 27.71 7.04
C PHE A 24 2.09 27.47 5.58
N SER A 25 1.59 28.47 4.87
CA SER A 25 1.02 28.33 3.52
C SER A 25 1.99 28.65 2.37
N GLN A 26 3.30 28.77 2.62
CA GLN A 26 4.28 29.02 1.56
C GLN A 26 4.60 27.74 0.77
N THR A 27 3.62 27.26 0.01
CA THR A 27 3.77 26.41 -1.20
C THR A 27 4.82 25.30 -1.16
N SER A 28 5.03 24.65 -0.02
CA SER A 28 5.82 23.43 0.06
C SER A 28 4.85 22.26 0.08
N TYR A 29 4.82 21.48 -1.00
CA TYR A 29 4.21 20.16 -0.96
C TYR A 29 4.75 19.40 0.26
N LEU A 30 3.89 18.68 0.97
CA LEU A 30 4.31 17.82 2.05
C LEU A 30 4.82 16.50 1.46
N PRO A 31 6.12 16.19 1.54
CA PRO A 31 6.65 14.91 1.08
C PRO A 31 6.19 13.79 2.03
N VAL A 32 5.36 12.90 1.51
CA VAL A 32 4.81 11.76 2.23
C VAL A 32 5.30 10.47 1.59
N LYS A 33 5.92 9.60 2.38
CA LYS A 33 6.29 8.24 1.97
C LYS A 33 5.31 7.24 2.56
N ILE A 34 4.94 6.22 1.79
CA ILE A 34 4.13 5.11 2.32
C ILE A 34 5.00 4.33 3.32
N GLY A 35 4.52 4.22 4.56
CA GLY A 35 5.28 3.58 5.64
C GLY A 35 5.60 2.12 5.36
N ASP A 36 6.81 1.68 5.69
CA ASP A 36 7.29 0.28 5.61
C ASP A 36 7.10 -0.41 4.25
N VAL A 37 6.92 0.35 3.16
CA VAL A 37 6.76 -0.17 1.80
C VAL A 37 7.86 0.38 0.90
N ASN A 38 8.57 -0.52 0.23
CA ASN A 38 9.46 -0.19 -0.87
C ASN A 38 8.70 -0.36 -2.19
N VAL A 39 8.50 0.74 -2.92
CA VAL A 39 7.69 0.76 -4.14
C VAL A 39 8.55 0.37 -5.35
N THR A 40 8.07 -0.55 -6.18
CA THR A 40 8.75 -0.93 -7.44
C THR A 40 8.53 0.13 -8.53
N GLY A 41 9.30 0.07 -9.62
CA GLY A 41 9.12 0.99 -10.76
C GLY A 41 7.68 1.00 -11.32
N ASN A 42 7.07 -0.19 -11.49
CA ASN A 42 5.67 -0.30 -11.91
C ASN A 42 4.70 0.22 -10.83
N GLY A 43 5.07 0.09 -9.56
CA GLY A 43 4.31 0.64 -8.44
C GLY A 43 4.22 2.16 -8.45
N ILE A 44 5.26 2.86 -8.93
CA ILE A 44 5.23 4.33 -9.08
C ILE A 44 4.14 4.74 -10.07
N SER A 45 4.09 4.07 -11.24
CA SER A 45 3.09 4.33 -12.27
C SER A 45 1.68 4.05 -11.77
N TRP A 46 1.50 2.93 -11.04
CA TRP A 46 0.22 2.60 -10.42
C TRP A 46 -0.20 3.62 -9.37
N LEU A 47 0.73 4.07 -8.52
CA LEU A 47 0.46 5.11 -7.53
C LEU A 47 0.02 6.40 -8.20
N GLN A 48 0.73 6.86 -9.22
CA GLN A 48 0.36 8.06 -9.98
C GLN A 48 -1.07 7.96 -10.51
N PHE A 49 -1.43 6.83 -11.11
CA PHE A 49 -2.79 6.61 -11.60
C PHE A 49 -3.84 6.59 -10.48
N VAL A 50 -3.56 5.87 -9.38
CA VAL A 50 -4.55 5.67 -8.32
C VAL A 50 -4.80 6.93 -7.51
N VAL A 51 -3.77 7.76 -7.29
CA VAL A 51 -3.86 8.96 -6.43
C VAL A 51 -4.18 10.24 -7.20
N SER A 52 -3.96 10.28 -8.52
CA SER A 52 -4.20 11.48 -9.32
C SER A 52 -5.66 11.91 -9.26
N GLY A 53 -5.89 13.18 -8.94
CA GLY A 53 -7.21 13.79 -8.85
C GLY A 53 -8.08 13.28 -7.69
N LYS A 54 -7.54 12.49 -6.75
CA LYS A 54 -8.30 11.95 -5.62
C LYS A 54 -7.92 12.61 -4.30
N LEU A 55 -8.90 12.73 -3.41
CA LEU A 55 -8.67 13.08 -2.02
C LEU A 55 -8.02 11.88 -1.32
N ILE A 56 -6.88 12.11 -0.68
CA ILE A 56 -6.18 11.11 0.13
C ILE A 56 -6.17 11.55 1.59
N THR A 57 -6.27 10.57 2.49
CA THR A 57 -6.01 10.76 3.91
C THR A 57 -4.66 10.14 4.22
N PHE A 58 -3.79 10.88 4.90
CA PHE A 58 -2.51 10.37 5.37
C PHE A 58 -2.41 10.54 6.88
N VAL A 59 -2.04 9.46 7.57
CA VAL A 59 -1.82 9.49 9.02
C VAL A 59 -0.34 9.24 9.28
N PRO A 60 0.39 10.23 9.84
CA PRO A 60 1.81 10.10 10.15
C PRO A 60 2.09 8.95 11.12
N ILE A 61 3.13 8.17 10.84
CA ILE A 61 3.65 7.10 11.69
C ILE A 61 4.98 7.56 12.30
N ILE A 62 5.91 7.98 11.45
CA ILE A 62 7.26 8.44 11.83
C ILE A 62 7.59 9.68 10.99
N LYS A 63 8.16 10.70 11.63
CA LYS A 63 8.78 11.83 10.95
C LYS A 63 10.24 11.52 10.69
N GLU A 64 10.64 11.56 9.42
CA GLU A 64 12.05 11.54 9.01
C GLU A 64 12.52 12.98 8.74
N LYS A 65 13.81 13.15 8.45
CA LYS A 65 14.40 14.47 8.19
C LYS A 65 13.74 15.17 7.00
N ASP A 66 13.54 14.45 5.90
CA ASP A 66 13.14 15.02 4.61
C ASP A 66 11.71 14.63 4.18
N TYR A 67 11.07 13.68 4.87
CA TYR A 67 9.72 13.21 4.55
C TYR A 67 8.98 12.65 5.78
N LEU A 68 7.66 12.48 5.65
CA LEU A 68 6.83 11.79 6.64
C LEU A 68 6.50 10.38 6.16
N LYS A 69 6.77 9.37 6.99
CA LYS A 69 6.23 8.01 6.77
C LYS A 69 4.80 8.00 7.26
N CYS A 70 3.86 7.70 6.37
CA CYS A 70 2.44 7.71 6.69
C CYS A 70 1.76 6.41 6.26
N THR A 71 0.66 6.09 6.94
CA THR A 71 -0.39 5.28 6.32
C THR A 71 -1.16 6.18 5.36
N VAL A 72 -1.50 5.67 4.17
CA VAL A 72 -2.21 6.44 3.13
C VAL A 72 -3.47 5.68 2.75
N THR A 73 -4.62 6.36 2.82
CA THR A 73 -5.92 5.79 2.47
C THR A 73 -6.68 6.69 1.50
N ILE A 74 -7.51 6.08 0.67
CA ILE A 74 -8.46 6.78 -0.21
C ILE A 74 -9.87 6.43 0.25
N PRO A 75 -10.70 7.40 0.67
CA PRO A 75 -12.09 7.14 1.03
C PRO A 75 -12.89 6.64 -0.17
N GLN A 76 -13.78 5.68 0.05
CA GLN A 76 -14.70 5.15 -0.97
C GLN A 76 -16.14 5.36 -0.49
N LYS A 77 -17.04 5.71 -1.41
CA LYS A 77 -18.40 6.16 -1.08
C LYS A 77 -19.27 5.07 -0.43
N ASP A 78 -19.05 3.80 -0.82
CA ASP A 78 -19.89 2.66 -0.42
C ASP A 78 -19.05 1.42 -0.02
N GLN A 79 -17.76 1.60 0.26
CA GLN A 79 -16.81 0.54 0.59
C GLN A 79 -15.81 1.03 1.63
N ASP A 80 -15.10 0.09 2.25
CA ASP A 80 -13.99 0.43 3.13
C ASP A 80 -12.94 1.27 2.39
N SER A 81 -12.33 2.20 3.13
CA SER A 81 -11.27 3.04 2.56
C SER A 81 -10.14 2.18 2.00
N LEU A 82 -9.69 2.49 0.78
CA LEU A 82 -8.59 1.78 0.14
C LEU A 82 -7.29 2.10 0.85
N LYS A 83 -6.69 1.11 1.53
CA LYS A 83 -5.38 1.23 2.16
C LYS A 83 -4.30 1.05 1.11
N ILE A 84 -3.72 2.17 0.65
CA ILE A 84 -2.83 2.19 -0.52
C ILE A 84 -1.60 1.32 -0.32
N GLY A 85 -0.96 1.37 0.85
CA GLY A 85 0.22 0.56 1.12
C GLY A 85 -0.08 -0.96 1.12
N GLU A 86 -1.20 -1.36 1.72
CA GLU A 86 -1.63 -2.77 1.72
C GLU A 86 -1.87 -3.27 0.31
N GLU A 87 -2.59 -2.49 -0.50
CA GLU A 87 -2.98 -2.92 -1.83
C GLU A 87 -1.82 -2.91 -2.83
N LEU A 88 -0.92 -1.94 -2.69
CA LEU A 88 0.32 -1.91 -3.46
C LEU A 88 1.18 -3.16 -3.20
N VAL A 89 1.25 -3.61 -1.95
CA VAL A 89 1.96 -4.84 -1.58
C VAL A 89 1.20 -6.08 -2.08
N LYS A 90 -0.13 -6.17 -1.92
CA LYS A 90 -0.92 -7.30 -2.43
C LYS A 90 -0.76 -7.48 -3.94
N LEU A 91 -0.77 -6.39 -4.70
CA LEU A 91 -0.55 -6.42 -6.14
C LEU A 91 0.89 -6.79 -6.52
N GLY A 92 1.82 -6.90 -5.56
CA GLY A 92 3.23 -7.15 -5.80
C GLY A 92 3.93 -5.96 -6.47
N LEU A 93 3.36 -4.76 -6.34
CA LEU A 93 3.92 -3.51 -6.86
C LEU A 93 4.82 -2.81 -5.84
N GLY A 94 4.92 -3.36 -4.63
CA GLY A 94 5.94 -3.02 -3.65
C GLY A 94 6.17 -4.17 -2.68
N THR A 95 7.23 -4.04 -1.90
CA THR A 95 7.66 -5.03 -0.93
C THR A 95 7.71 -4.40 0.46
N VAL A 96 7.33 -5.16 1.48
CA VAL A 96 7.42 -4.73 2.87
C VAL A 96 8.88 -4.67 3.29
N HIS A 97 9.27 -3.54 3.86
CA HIS A 97 10.54 -3.36 4.54
C HIS A 97 10.25 -3.14 6.02
N GLU A 98 10.61 -4.11 6.86
CA GLU A 98 10.52 -3.93 8.31
C GLU A 98 11.51 -2.86 8.73
N SER A 99 11.01 -1.67 9.05
CA SER A 99 11.80 -0.72 9.81
C SER A 99 12.06 -1.32 11.19
N GLY A 100 13.32 -1.46 11.59
CA GLY A 100 13.71 -2.05 12.88
C GLY A 100 13.24 -1.26 14.11
N ILE A 101 12.36 -0.28 13.92
CA ILE A 101 11.80 0.60 14.93
C ILE A 101 10.56 -0.10 15.49
N ARG A 102 10.62 -0.48 16.76
CA ARG A 102 9.45 -1.02 17.47
C ARG A 102 8.42 0.08 17.69
N LEU A 103 7.43 0.14 16.81
CA LEU A 103 6.27 1.02 16.96
C LEU A 103 5.47 0.59 18.21
N LYS A 104 5.27 1.52 19.15
CA LYS A 104 4.46 1.28 20.35
C LYS A 104 2.96 1.46 20.09
N ASP A 105 2.62 2.23 19.05
CA ASP A 105 1.24 2.52 18.69
C ASP A 105 0.53 1.28 18.14
N LYS A 106 -0.68 1.02 18.65
CA LYS A 106 -1.53 -0.11 18.24
C LYS A 106 -1.92 -0.02 16.78
N ASN A 107 -2.21 1.18 16.28
CA ASN A 107 -2.64 1.38 14.90
C ASN A 107 -1.48 1.15 13.93
N ALA A 108 -0.31 1.67 14.26
CA ALA A 108 0.92 1.40 13.53
C ALA A 108 1.27 -0.10 13.48
N LEU A 109 1.15 -0.82 14.60
CA LEU A 109 1.36 -2.27 14.64
C LEU A 109 0.33 -3.05 13.79
N ALA A 110 -0.94 -2.63 13.83
CA ALA A 110 -1.98 -3.24 13.00
C ALA A 110 -1.71 -3.03 11.51
N TYR A 111 -1.22 -1.84 11.13
CA TYR A 111 -0.80 -1.54 9.77
C TYR A 111 0.37 -2.44 9.32
N THR A 112 1.45 -2.56 10.09
CA THR A 112 2.58 -3.43 9.75
C THR A 112 2.14 -4.89 9.59
N LYS A 113 1.25 -5.39 10.47
CA LYS A 113 0.67 -6.73 10.33
C LYS A 113 -0.13 -6.91 9.04
N SER A 114 -0.94 -5.91 8.68
CA SER A 114 -1.69 -5.90 7.42
C SER A 114 -0.73 -5.96 6.21
N LEU A 115 0.35 -5.19 6.21
CA LEU A 115 1.38 -5.23 5.17
C LEU A 115 2.03 -6.61 5.05
N ILE A 116 2.40 -7.24 6.17
CA ILE A 116 2.99 -8.59 6.17
C ILE A 116 2.02 -9.62 5.58
N ASN A 117 0.73 -9.54 5.92
CA ASN A 117 -0.29 -10.42 5.36
C ASN A 117 -0.47 -10.18 3.86
N ALA A 118 -0.49 -8.92 3.42
CA ALA A 118 -0.52 -8.55 2.01
C ALA A 118 0.68 -9.13 1.24
N GLN A 119 1.88 -9.09 1.83
CA GLN A 119 3.08 -9.66 1.22
C GLN A 119 2.98 -11.18 1.09
N LYS A 120 2.53 -11.87 2.15
CA LYS A 120 2.29 -13.32 2.09
C LYS A 120 1.29 -13.67 0.99
N TRP A 121 0.23 -12.88 0.86
CA TRP A 121 -0.76 -13.03 -0.21
C TRP A 121 -0.11 -12.87 -1.59
N ALA A 122 0.67 -11.80 -1.79
CA ALA A 122 1.32 -11.49 -3.07
C ALA A 122 2.33 -12.56 -3.48
N ILE A 123 3.08 -13.09 -2.50
CA ILE A 123 4.01 -14.22 -2.68
C ILE A 123 3.25 -15.49 -3.06
N ARG A 124 2.17 -15.82 -2.34
CA ARG A 124 1.34 -17.02 -2.60
C ARG A 124 0.76 -16.99 -4.01
N ARG A 125 0.26 -15.82 -4.42
CA ARG A 125 -0.37 -15.58 -5.72
C ARG A 125 0.62 -15.29 -6.84
N ARG A 126 1.88 -15.02 -6.49
CA ARG A 126 2.96 -14.61 -7.40
C ARG A 126 2.57 -13.37 -8.20
N ASN A 127 2.02 -12.38 -7.51
CA ASN A 127 1.63 -11.12 -8.13
C ASN A 127 2.83 -10.19 -8.34
N GLY A 128 2.80 -9.40 -9.41
CA GLY A 128 3.77 -8.35 -9.69
C GLY A 128 5.21 -8.84 -9.61
N HIS A 129 6.01 -8.19 -8.76
CA HIS A 129 7.40 -8.53 -8.47
C HIS A 129 7.62 -10.04 -8.20
N TRP A 130 6.72 -10.67 -7.45
CA TRP A 130 6.85 -12.07 -7.04
C TRP A 130 6.65 -13.07 -8.19
N HIS A 131 6.06 -12.64 -9.30
CA HIS A 131 5.97 -13.46 -10.52
C HIS A 131 7.35 -13.80 -11.07
N PHE A 132 8.24 -12.81 -11.09
CA PHE A 132 9.58 -12.93 -11.67
C PHE A 132 10.58 -13.56 -10.71
N VAL A 133 10.41 -13.35 -9.40
CA VAL A 133 11.31 -13.88 -8.37
C VAL A 133 11.17 -15.40 -8.21
N ARG A 134 9.97 -15.96 -8.42
CA ARG A 134 9.70 -17.39 -8.18
C ARG A 134 9.30 -18.10 -9.47
N GLN A 135 10.08 -19.11 -9.87
CA GLN A 135 9.75 -19.95 -11.03
C GLN A 135 8.52 -20.84 -10.76
N PRO A 136 7.56 -20.94 -11.70
CA PRO A 136 6.33 -21.70 -11.50
C PRO A 136 6.61 -23.19 -11.40
N THR A 137 6.16 -23.81 -10.30
CA THR A 137 6.23 -25.26 -10.10
C THR A 137 4.89 -25.90 -10.45
N VAL A 138 4.91 -27.17 -10.89
CA VAL A 138 3.68 -27.92 -11.21
C VAL A 138 2.73 -27.96 -10.00
N LEU A 139 3.27 -28.20 -8.80
CA LEU A 139 2.52 -28.19 -7.54
C LEU A 139 1.76 -26.86 -7.34
N TRP A 140 2.43 -25.73 -7.55
CA TRP A 140 1.81 -24.42 -7.40
C TRP A 140 0.69 -24.19 -8.43
N LYS A 141 0.88 -24.64 -9.69
CA LYS A 141 -0.17 -24.54 -10.73
C LYS A 141 -1.41 -25.32 -10.32
N THR A 142 -1.25 -26.54 -9.82
CA THR A 142 -2.36 -27.38 -9.33
C THR A 142 -3.07 -26.74 -8.14
N GLN A 143 -2.32 -26.21 -7.17
CA GLN A 143 -2.90 -25.49 -6.03
C GLN A 143 -3.73 -24.28 -6.48
N MET A 144 -3.20 -23.47 -7.41
CA MET A 144 -3.94 -22.32 -7.94
C MET A 144 -5.18 -22.73 -8.72
N PHE A 145 -5.13 -23.83 -9.49
CA PHE A 145 -6.30 -24.36 -10.17
C PHE A 145 -7.42 -24.74 -9.19
N ILE A 146 -7.08 -25.48 -8.12
CA ILE A 146 -8.04 -25.86 -7.09
C ILE A 146 -8.64 -24.63 -6.42
N ILE A 147 -7.80 -23.67 -6.03
CA ILE A 147 -8.24 -22.42 -5.40
C ILE A 147 -9.19 -21.64 -6.31
N ASN A 148 -8.85 -21.50 -7.60
CA ASN A 148 -9.68 -20.77 -8.56
C ASN A 148 -11.01 -21.50 -8.81
N LYS A 149 -10.98 -22.84 -8.86
CA LYS A 149 -12.21 -23.65 -8.96
C LYS A 149 -13.08 -23.46 -7.73
N MET A 150 -12.52 -23.48 -6.52
CA MET A 150 -13.28 -23.19 -5.30
C MET A 150 -13.91 -21.80 -5.32
N LYS A 151 -13.15 -20.76 -5.68
CA LYS A 151 -13.69 -19.39 -5.79
C LYS A 151 -14.89 -19.31 -6.72
N SER A 152 -14.83 -20.00 -7.87
CA SER A 152 -15.93 -19.98 -8.86
C SER A 152 -17.23 -20.61 -8.34
N LEU A 153 -17.14 -21.45 -7.30
CA LEU A 153 -18.28 -22.17 -6.73
C LEU A 153 -18.84 -21.48 -5.47
N LEU A 154 -18.11 -20.51 -4.90
CA LEU A 154 -18.49 -19.85 -3.65
C LEU A 154 -19.13 -18.47 -3.91
N PRO A 155 -20.17 -18.09 -3.15
CA PRO A 155 -20.68 -16.73 -3.15
C PRO A 155 -19.60 -15.70 -2.82
N ALA A 156 -19.67 -14.52 -3.45
CA ALA A 156 -18.66 -13.47 -3.31
C ALA A 156 -18.39 -13.03 -1.85
N TYR A 157 -19.39 -13.12 -0.96
CA TYR A 157 -19.21 -12.79 0.45
C TYR A 157 -18.30 -13.81 1.17
N ILE A 158 -18.42 -15.11 0.86
CA ILE A 158 -17.58 -16.17 1.44
C ILE A 158 -16.15 -16.03 0.95
N VAL A 159 -15.98 -15.73 -0.34
CA VAL A 159 -14.67 -15.51 -0.96
C VAL A 159 -13.95 -14.34 -0.26
N ARG A 160 -14.65 -13.24 0.02
CA ARG A 160 -14.11 -12.09 0.77
C ARG A 160 -13.73 -12.45 2.20
N GLN A 161 -14.53 -13.25 2.89
CA GLN A 161 -14.28 -13.63 4.28
C GLN A 161 -13.08 -14.58 4.44
N LEU A 162 -12.87 -15.47 3.47
CA LEU A 162 -11.78 -16.45 3.51
C LEU A 162 -10.44 -15.90 2.97
N ASP A 163 -10.44 -14.71 2.35
CA ASP A 163 -9.27 -14.13 1.68
C ASP A 163 -8.61 -15.12 0.68
N ILE A 164 -9.47 -15.96 0.08
CA ILE A 164 -9.09 -16.93 -0.94
C ILE A 164 -9.26 -16.25 -2.26
#